data_AF-A0A2U1N085-F1
#
_entry.id   AF-A0A2U1N085-F1
#
_cell.length_a   1.000
_cell.length_b   1.000
_cell.length_c   1.000
_cell.angle_alpha   90.00
_cell.angle_beta   90.00
_cell.angle_gamma   90.00
#
_symmetry.space_group_name_H-M   'P 1'
#
loop_
_entity.id
_entity.type
_entity.pdbx_description
1 polymer ?
#
loop_
_entity_poly.entity_id
_entity_poly.type
_entity_poly.pdbx_seq_one_letter_code
_entity_poly.pdbx_strand_id
1 'polypeptide(L)'
;MLASMIPELQKNLENLAAFDMLRELKVMFEQQAEQELFDTVKSFHACKQEEGQSVSSYVMKMKGYLDKMGRLRYPMPQILRVSMILTSLSKDYDQFVQNYNMHSMGKAIAELHNMLKLAEKGMPKKAKALVVLAINQGRIQKKNMGKPLAPGKGQVKGKGKLAYAP
;
A
#
# COMPACT_ATOMS: atom_id res chain seq x y z
N MET A 1 2.95 42.91 -21.71
CA MET A 1 2.15 41.75 -21.29
C MET A 1 2.05 40.72 -22.40
N LEU A 2 1.56 41.06 -23.60
CA LEU A 2 1.50 40.14 -24.74
C LEU A 2 2.87 39.60 -25.18
N ALA A 3 3.89 40.46 -25.30
CA ALA A 3 5.22 40.07 -25.79
C ALA A 3 5.99 39.10 -24.88
N SER A 4 5.52 38.83 -23.67
CA SER A 4 6.12 37.87 -22.72
C SER A 4 5.33 36.56 -22.62
N MET A 5 4.27 36.39 -23.42
CA MET A 5 3.44 35.19 -23.44
C MET A 5 3.96 34.17 -24.43
N ILE A 6 3.53 32.92 -24.27
CA ILE A 6 3.78 31.88 -25.27
C ILE A 6 3.06 32.22 -26.59
N PRO A 7 3.62 31.82 -27.76
CA PRO A 7 3.10 32.23 -29.06
C PRO A 7 1.62 31.89 -29.28
N GLU A 8 1.15 30.73 -28.81
CA GLU A 8 -0.27 30.36 -28.96
C GLU A 8 -1.19 31.34 -28.22
N LEU A 9 -0.82 31.72 -27.00
CA LEU A 9 -1.61 32.64 -26.18
C LEU A 9 -1.56 34.06 -26.73
N GLN A 10 -0.40 34.49 -27.24
CA GLN A 10 -0.25 35.81 -27.87
C GLN A 10 -1.16 35.94 -29.09
N LYS A 11 -1.18 34.93 -29.98
CA LYS A 11 -2.04 34.92 -31.18
C LYS A 11 -3.53 35.01 -30.83
N ASN A 12 -3.96 34.36 -29.76
CA ASN A 12 -5.37 34.37 -29.33
C ASN A 12 -5.81 35.74 -28.77
N LEU A 13 -4.88 36.58 -28.33
CA LEU A 13 -5.16 37.81 -27.60
C LEU A 13 -4.74 39.09 -28.35
N GLU A 14 -4.02 38.98 -29.47
CA GLU A 14 -3.41 40.12 -30.19
C GLU A 14 -4.42 41.16 -30.70
N ASN A 15 -5.67 40.73 -30.95
CA ASN A 15 -6.74 41.59 -31.48
C ASN A 15 -7.66 42.17 -30.39
N LEU A 16 -7.43 41.82 -29.11
CA LEU A 16 -8.26 42.28 -28.00
C LEU A 16 -7.75 43.62 -27.46
N ALA A 17 -8.64 44.43 -26.90
CA ALA A 17 -8.21 45.57 -26.09
C ALA A 17 -7.58 45.08 -24.77
N ALA A 18 -6.71 45.89 -24.15
CA ALA A 18 -5.98 45.48 -22.94
C ALA A 18 -6.89 45.01 -21.80
N PHE A 19 -8.07 45.63 -21.63
CA PHE A 19 -9.05 45.21 -20.63
C PHE A 19 -9.66 43.84 -20.93
N ASP A 20 -9.97 43.57 -22.19
CA ASP A 20 -10.54 42.29 -22.62
C ASP A 20 -9.49 41.17 -22.58
N MET A 21 -8.23 41.47 -22.92
CA MET A 21 -7.12 40.51 -22.71
C MET A 21 -7.01 40.09 -21.25
N LEU A 22 -7.02 41.06 -20.33
CA LEU A 22 -6.90 40.76 -18.90
C LEU A 22 -8.07 39.91 -18.40
N ARG A 23 -9.29 40.22 -18.87
CA ARG A 23 -10.49 39.44 -18.56
C ARG A 23 -10.36 38.00 -19.07
N GLU A 24 -9.96 37.82 -20.33
CA GLU A 24 -9.85 36.49 -20.95
C GLU A 24 -8.78 35.65 -20.26
N LEU A 25 -7.60 36.23 -20.01
CA LEU A 25 -6.53 35.57 -19.26
C LEU A 25 -7.00 35.13 -17.88
N LYS A 26 -7.72 36.01 -17.17
CA LYS A 26 -8.25 35.69 -15.84
C LYS A 26 -9.17 34.48 -15.91
N VAL A 27 -10.14 34.47 -16.85
CA VAL A 27 -11.07 33.36 -17.03
C VAL A 27 -10.34 32.06 -17.37
N MET A 28 -9.41 32.10 -18.33
CA MET A 28 -8.65 30.92 -18.75
C MET A 28 -7.84 30.31 -17.59
N PHE A 29 -7.09 31.13 -16.85
CA PHE A 29 -6.26 30.64 -15.75
C PHE A 29 -7.07 30.23 -14.52
N GLU A 30 -8.22 30.87 -14.26
CA GLU A 30 -9.16 30.43 -13.23
C GLU A 30 -9.74 29.05 -13.58
N GLN A 31 -10.25 28.88 -14.80
CA GLN A 31 -10.76 27.57 -15.27
C GLN A 31 -9.68 26.48 -15.23
N GLN A 32 -8.46 26.80 -15.64
CA GLN A 32 -7.34 25.86 -15.57
C GLN A 32 -7.03 25.46 -14.13
N ALA A 33 -7.02 26.41 -13.19
CA ALA A 33 -6.79 26.13 -11.78
C ALA A 33 -7.91 25.29 -11.16
N GLU A 34 -9.17 25.52 -11.54
CA GLU A 34 -10.32 24.72 -11.10
C GLU A 34 -10.24 23.28 -11.63
N GLN A 35 -9.91 23.10 -12.91
CA GLN A 35 -9.72 21.77 -13.49
C GLN A 35 -8.55 21.03 -12.81
N GLU A 36 -7.43 21.72 -12.60
CA GLU A 36 -6.27 21.16 -11.92
C GLU A 36 -6.59 20.77 -10.47
N LEU A 37 -7.41 21.57 -9.78
CA LEU A 37 -7.90 21.25 -8.43
C LEU A 37 -8.75 19.98 -8.47
N PHE A 38 -9.71 19.90 -9.39
CA PHE A 38 -10.58 18.74 -9.53
C PHE A 38 -9.79 17.45 -9.76
N ASP A 39 -8.83 17.46 -10.69
CA ASP A 39 -8.00 16.29 -10.99
C ASP A 39 -7.10 15.91 -9.80
N THR A 40 -6.61 16.91 -9.06
CA THR A 40 -5.83 16.70 -7.84
C THR A 40 -6.68 16.06 -6.75
N VAL A 41 -7.89 16.56 -6.49
CA VAL A 41 -8.83 16.01 -5.51
C VAL A 41 -9.25 14.59 -5.89
N LYS A 42 -9.52 14.33 -7.17
CA LYS A 42 -9.85 13.00 -7.68
C LYS A 42 -8.71 12.01 -7.42
N SER A 43 -7.48 12.39 -7.75
CA SER A 43 -6.29 11.56 -7.54
C SER A 43 -5.97 11.35 -6.05
N PHE A 44 -6.20 12.37 -5.24
CA PHE A 44 -6.06 12.32 -3.79
C PHE A 44 -7.07 11.36 -3.15
N HIS A 45 -8.35 11.47 -3.51
CA HIS A 45 -9.40 10.62 -2.97
C HIS A 45 -9.19 9.14 -3.31
N ALA A 46 -8.71 8.84 -4.52
CA ALA A 46 -8.34 7.49 -4.95
C ALA A 46 -7.05 6.96 -4.28
N CYS A 47 -6.26 7.80 -3.64
CA CYS A 47 -4.98 7.42 -3.04
C CYS A 47 -5.20 6.76 -1.67
N LYS A 48 -5.14 5.43 -1.64
CA LYS A 48 -5.06 4.62 -0.42
C LYS A 48 -3.71 3.92 -0.35
N GLN A 49 -3.19 3.68 0.85
CA GLN A 49 -1.98 2.87 0.99
C GLN A 49 -2.31 1.42 0.67
N GLU A 50 -1.56 0.83 -0.25
CA GLU A 50 -1.73 -0.58 -0.62
C GLU A 50 -1.04 -1.49 0.41
N GLU A 51 -1.53 -2.73 0.55
CA GLU A 51 -0.92 -3.71 1.44
C GLU A 51 0.50 -4.06 0.95
N GLY A 52 1.50 -3.91 1.83
CA GLY A 52 2.92 -4.10 1.48
C GLY A 52 3.58 -2.90 0.78
N GLN A 53 2.85 -1.83 0.44
CA GLN A 53 3.45 -0.59 -0.06
C GLN A 53 4.24 0.11 1.05
N SER A 54 5.44 0.59 0.72
CA SER A 54 6.22 1.39 1.67
C SER A 54 5.46 2.63 2.12
N VAL A 55 5.36 2.80 3.44
CA VAL A 55 4.67 3.94 4.05
C VAL A 55 5.32 5.27 3.68
N SER A 56 6.63 5.28 3.44
CA SER A 56 7.34 6.49 3.03
C SER A 56 6.92 6.95 1.63
N SER A 57 6.80 6.01 0.69
CA SER A 57 6.34 6.32 -0.67
C SER A 57 4.90 6.86 -0.64
N TYR A 58 4.03 6.18 0.11
CA TYR A 58 2.64 6.59 0.28
C TYR A 58 2.49 7.99 0.92
N VAL A 59 3.17 8.25 2.04
CA VAL A 59 3.09 9.56 2.73
C VAL A 59 3.60 10.70 1.83
N MET A 60 4.67 10.47 1.06
CA MET A 60 5.18 11.48 0.12
C MET A 60 4.18 11.76 -1.01
N LYS A 61 3.52 10.73 -1.54
CA LYS A 61 2.46 10.88 -2.55
C LYS A 61 1.28 11.69 -2.00
N MET A 62 0.78 11.35 -0.81
CA MET A 62 -0.28 12.11 -0.13
C MET A 62 0.11 13.56 0.14
N LYS A 63 1.33 13.79 0.65
CA LYS A 63 1.86 15.14 0.88
C LYS A 63 1.92 15.94 -0.42
N GLY A 64 2.32 15.34 -1.53
CA GLY A 64 2.35 15.98 -2.84
C GLY A 64 1.00 16.54 -3.27
N TYR A 65 -0.09 15.76 -3.11
CA TYR A 65 -1.44 16.24 -3.40
C TYR A 65 -1.89 17.37 -2.47
N LEU A 66 -1.62 17.24 -1.16
CA LEU A 66 -1.96 18.27 -0.18
C LEU A 66 -1.20 19.58 -0.41
N ASP A 67 0.07 19.50 -0.80
CA ASP A 67 0.88 20.67 -1.17
C ASP A 67 0.38 21.31 -2.46
N LYS A 68 -0.03 20.49 -3.45
CA LYS A 68 -0.60 20.96 -4.70
C LYS A 68 -1.91 21.74 -4.47
N MET A 69 -2.82 21.21 -3.64
CA MET A 69 -4.03 21.94 -3.23
C MET A 69 -3.70 23.26 -2.52
N GLY A 70 -2.66 23.29 -1.68
CA GLY A 70 -2.16 24.52 -1.07
C GLY A 70 -1.69 25.58 -2.08
N ARG A 71 -0.99 25.16 -3.15
CA ARG A 71 -0.57 26.04 -4.25
C ARG A 71 -1.75 26.58 -5.05
N LEU A 72 -2.81 25.78 -5.19
CA LEU A 72 -4.08 26.16 -5.83
C LEU A 72 -4.99 27.03 -4.94
N ARG A 73 -4.45 27.63 -3.87
CA ARG A 73 -5.16 28.51 -2.92
C ARG A 73 -6.15 27.79 -1.99
N TYR A 74 -6.04 26.47 -1.86
CA TYR A 74 -6.81 25.67 -0.90
C TYR A 74 -5.91 24.98 0.14
N PRO A 75 -5.16 25.74 0.96
CA PRO A 75 -4.37 25.15 2.03
C PRO A 75 -5.28 24.56 3.10
N MET A 76 -4.98 23.34 3.52
CA MET A 76 -5.72 22.66 4.58
C MET A 76 -5.04 22.84 5.94
N PRO A 77 -5.81 23.00 7.03
CA PRO A 77 -5.30 22.92 8.39
C PRO A 77 -4.49 21.64 8.62
N GLN A 78 -3.40 21.76 9.38
CA GLN A 78 -2.46 20.66 9.63
C GLN A 78 -3.14 19.41 10.20
N ILE A 79 -4.13 19.59 11.09
CA ILE A 79 -4.91 18.49 11.66
C ILE A 79 -5.64 17.68 10.57
N LEU A 80 -6.31 18.34 9.62
CA LEU A 80 -7.01 17.67 8.52
C LEU A 80 -6.05 16.93 7.61
N ARG A 81 -4.92 17.55 7.29
CA ARG A 81 -3.87 16.93 6.46
C ARG A 81 -3.38 15.61 7.05
N VAL A 82 -3.17 15.57 8.36
CA VAL A 82 -2.76 14.36 9.07
C VAL A 82 -3.89 13.34 9.17
N SER A 83 -5.10 13.76 9.53
CA SER A 83 -6.27 12.88 9.56
C SER A 83 -6.52 12.21 8.21
N MET A 84 -6.34 12.92 7.10
CA MET A 84 -6.50 12.36 5.76
C MET A 84 -5.47 11.27 5.44
N ILE A 85 -4.21 11.44 5.88
CA ILE A 85 -3.18 10.40 5.74
C ILE A 85 -3.58 9.19 6.59
N LEU A 86 -3.89 9.38 7.87
CA LEU A 86 -4.22 8.29 8.79
C LEU A 86 -5.43 7.46 8.34
N THR A 87 -6.49 8.13 7.85
CA THR A 87 -7.74 7.47 7.43
C THR A 87 -7.64 6.71 6.10
N SER A 88 -6.50 6.80 5.40
CA SER A 88 -6.26 6.10 4.14
C SER A 88 -5.04 5.18 4.16
N LEU A 89 -4.48 4.93 5.34
CA LEU A 89 -3.52 3.86 5.56
C LEU A 89 -4.18 2.48 5.36
N SER A 90 -3.36 1.47 5.09
CA SER A 90 -3.83 0.10 5.03
C SER A 90 -4.16 -0.43 6.43
N LYS A 91 -5.01 -1.45 6.51
CA LYS A 91 -5.41 -2.13 7.76
C LYS A 91 -4.22 -2.61 8.62
N ASP A 92 -3.04 -2.80 8.02
CA ASP A 92 -1.82 -3.19 8.73
C ASP A 92 -1.39 -2.12 9.76
N TYR A 93 -1.88 -0.88 9.61
CA TYR A 93 -1.60 0.24 10.49
C TYR A 93 -2.74 0.55 11.47
N ASP A 94 -3.82 -0.23 11.54
CA ASP A 94 -4.97 0.06 12.41
C ASP A 94 -4.57 0.24 13.89
N GLN A 95 -3.69 -0.63 14.40
CA GLN A 95 -3.17 -0.53 15.76
C GLN A 95 -2.36 0.76 15.98
N PHE A 96 -1.60 1.19 14.96
CA PHE A 96 -0.86 2.45 15.00
C PHE A 96 -1.83 3.65 15.05
N VAL A 97 -2.87 3.64 14.22
CA VAL A 97 -3.88 4.71 14.16
C VAL A 97 -4.60 4.84 15.51
N GLN A 98 -5.01 3.72 16.12
CA GLN A 98 -5.62 3.75 17.46
C GLN A 98 -4.69 4.36 18.51
N ASN A 99 -3.43 3.93 18.54
CA ASN A 99 -2.44 4.47 19.48
C ASN A 99 -2.16 5.97 19.24
N TYR A 100 -2.08 6.38 17.97
CA TYR A 100 -1.91 7.78 17.60
C TYR A 100 -3.06 8.65 18.14
N ASN A 101 -4.30 8.21 17.95
CA ASN A 101 -5.50 8.93 18.37
C ASN A 101 -5.58 9.11 19.89
N MET A 102 -5.07 8.15 20.67
CA MET A 102 -5.10 8.23 22.13
C MET A 102 -3.95 9.03 22.74
N HIS A 103 -2.76 8.99 22.13
CA HIS A 103 -1.53 9.42 22.81
C HIS A 103 -0.65 10.39 22.02
N SER A 104 -0.93 10.66 20.75
CA SER A 104 0.00 11.36 19.88
C SER A 104 -0.67 12.31 18.89
N MET A 105 -1.86 12.80 19.22
CA MET A 105 -2.55 13.81 18.41
C MET A 105 -1.75 15.11 18.30
N GLY A 106 -2.00 15.88 17.22
CA GLY A 106 -1.40 17.21 17.02
C GLY A 106 -0.03 17.22 16.32
N LYS A 107 0.39 16.09 15.75
CA LYS A 107 1.69 15.98 15.05
C LYS A 107 1.69 16.63 13.68
N ALA A 108 2.84 17.13 13.25
CA ALA A 108 3.06 17.52 11.87
C ALA A 108 3.20 16.30 10.94
N ILE A 109 3.04 16.47 9.62
CA ILE A 109 3.24 15.36 8.65
C ILE A 109 4.65 14.75 8.78
N ALA A 110 5.67 15.57 9.02
CA ALA A 110 7.04 15.09 9.17
C ALA A 110 7.22 14.20 10.41
N GLU A 111 6.64 14.58 11.54
CA GLU A 111 6.65 13.76 12.76
C GLU A 111 5.86 12.46 12.55
N LEU A 112 4.65 12.55 11.99
CA LEU A 112 3.83 11.39 11.64
C LEU A 112 4.59 10.42 10.73
N HIS A 113 5.29 10.94 9.72
CA HIS A 113 6.08 10.13 8.79
C HIS A 113 7.18 9.34 9.51
N ASN A 114 7.90 9.99 10.43
CA ASN A 114 8.92 9.31 11.23
C ASN A 114 8.33 8.23 12.14
N MET A 115 7.18 8.50 12.77
CA MET A 115 6.46 7.52 13.60
C MET A 115 5.99 6.32 12.78
N LEU A 116 5.40 6.55 11.60
CA LEU A 116 4.96 5.51 10.68
C LEU A 116 6.13 4.66 10.19
N LYS A 117 7.27 5.27 9.86
CA LYS A 117 8.49 4.53 9.49
C LYS A 117 9.02 3.64 10.61
N LEU A 118 8.93 4.11 11.86
CA LEU A 118 9.34 3.29 13.01
C LEU A 118 8.39 2.10 13.17
N ALA A 119 7.08 2.32 13.04
CA ALA A 119 6.09 1.26 13.08
C ALA A 119 6.31 0.22 11.97
N GLU A 120 6.52 0.67 10.73
CA GLU A 120 6.78 -0.20 9.56
C GLU A 120 7.98 -1.14 9.79
N LYS A 121 9.05 -0.67 10.45
CA LYS A 121 10.23 -1.50 10.76
C LYS A 121 9.94 -2.62 11.78
N GLY A 122 8.98 -2.39 12.67
CA GLY A 122 8.56 -3.37 13.67
C GLY A 122 7.53 -4.38 13.16
N MET A 123 6.97 -4.17 11.96
CA MET A 123 5.97 -5.06 11.40
C MET A 123 6.59 -6.38 10.91
N PRO A 124 5.88 -7.51 11.07
CA PRO A 124 6.30 -8.77 10.50
C PRO A 124 6.40 -8.65 8.98
N LYS A 125 7.57 -8.95 8.40
CA LYS A 125 7.70 -9.03 6.94
C LYS A 125 6.82 -10.18 6.44
N LYS A 126 5.73 -9.87 5.74
CA LYS A 126 4.75 -10.85 5.23
C LYS A 126 5.31 -11.88 4.24
N ALA A 127 6.59 -11.81 3.87
CA ALA A 127 7.28 -12.81 3.07
C ALA A 127 8.21 -13.70 3.92
N LYS A 128 7.65 -14.79 4.49
CA LYS A 128 8.30 -16.10 4.81
C LYS A 128 7.44 -17.02 5.69
N ALA A 129 6.31 -16.58 6.24
CA ALA A 129 5.49 -17.43 7.11
C ALA A 129 4.79 -18.60 6.37
N LEU A 130 4.48 -18.45 5.08
CA LEU A 130 3.85 -19.50 4.28
C LEU A 130 4.78 -20.68 3.93
N VAL A 131 6.10 -20.45 3.83
CA VAL A 131 7.05 -21.53 3.50
C VAL A 131 7.45 -22.34 4.73
N VAL A 132 7.54 -21.72 5.91
CA VAL A 132 7.93 -22.44 7.15
C VAL A 132 6.82 -23.38 7.64
N LEU A 133 5.54 -22.99 7.50
CA LEU A 133 4.42 -23.86 7.88
C LEU A 133 4.29 -25.09 6.97
N ALA A 134 4.65 -24.96 5.68
CA ALA A 134 4.62 -26.08 4.74
C ALA A 134 5.79 -27.08 4.94
N ILE A 135 6.95 -26.64 5.43
CA ILE A 135 8.11 -27.52 5.68
C ILE A 135 7.92 -28.35 6.96
N ASN A 136 7.21 -27.83 7.96
CA ASN A 136 7.02 -28.52 9.25
C ASN A 136 5.98 -29.65 9.21
N GLN A 137 5.12 -29.73 8.18
CA GLN A 137 4.15 -30.83 8.04
C GLN A 137 4.68 -32.06 7.29
N GLY A 138 5.91 -32.02 6.75
CA GLY A 138 6.42 -33.06 5.87
C GLY A 138 7.76 -33.64 6.30
N ARG A 139 7.85 -34.35 7.43
CA ARG A 139 8.95 -35.30 7.72
C ARG A 139 8.64 -36.24 8.88
N ILE A 140 7.84 -37.27 8.61
CA ILE A 140 7.88 -38.52 9.38
C ILE A 140 8.00 -39.67 8.36
N GLN A 141 9.22 -40.00 7.97
CA GLN A 141 9.52 -41.35 7.48
C GLN A 141 10.33 -42.06 8.56
N LYS A 142 9.64 -42.99 9.23
CA LYS A 142 10.13 -43.82 10.32
C LYS A 142 11.16 -44.82 9.76
N LYS A 143 12.38 -44.72 10.26
CA LYS A 143 13.53 -45.57 9.94
C LYS A 143 13.34 -46.95 10.59
N ASN A 144 13.03 -48.00 9.82
CA ASN A 144 13.05 -49.38 10.31
C ASN A 144 14.51 -49.89 10.36
N MET A 145 15.00 -50.12 11.58
CA MET A 145 16.22 -50.88 11.87
C MET A 145 15.82 -52.06 12.74
N GLY A 146 15.90 -53.26 12.18
CA GLY A 146 15.80 -54.54 12.91
C GLY A 146 16.58 -55.59 12.14
N LYS A 147 17.74 -55.99 12.67
CA LYS A 147 18.70 -56.95 12.11
C LYS A 147 18.41 -58.40 12.60
N PRO A 148 19.07 -59.43 12.04
CA PRO A 148 18.46 -60.70 11.66
C PRO A 148 18.71 -61.86 12.64
N LEU A 149 17.91 -62.93 12.50
CA LEU A 149 18.31 -64.28 12.90
C LEU A 149 18.06 -65.27 11.75
N ALA A 150 19.05 -66.12 11.51
CA ALA A 150 19.05 -67.28 10.62
C ALA A 150 19.57 -68.49 11.44
N PRO A 151 19.62 -69.74 10.93
CA PRO A 151 18.83 -70.40 9.88
C PRO A 151 18.27 -71.76 10.38
N GLY A 152 17.26 -72.33 9.70
CA GLY A 152 16.81 -73.69 9.97
C GLY A 152 16.20 -74.35 8.73
N LYS A 153 16.96 -75.25 8.09
CA LYS A 153 16.51 -76.17 7.03
C LYS A 153 15.51 -77.17 7.61
N GLY A 154 14.39 -77.40 6.91
CA GLY A 154 13.48 -78.52 7.14
C GLY A 154 12.55 -78.73 5.95
N GLN A 155 12.69 -79.87 5.27
CA GLN A 155 11.87 -80.34 4.15
C GLN A 155 10.47 -80.78 4.57
N VAL A 156 9.65 -81.10 3.55
CA VAL A 156 8.49 -82.02 3.50
C VAL A 156 7.12 -81.30 3.52
N LYS A 157 6.39 -81.11 2.41
CA LYS A 157 5.64 -82.03 1.49
C LYS A 157 4.20 -82.32 1.99
N GLY A 158 3.21 -82.07 1.14
CA GLY A 158 1.82 -82.57 1.25
C GLY A 158 0.76 -81.46 1.29
N LYS A 159 0.12 -81.15 0.16
CA LYS A 159 -1.21 -81.64 -0.28
C LYS A 159 -2.35 -81.28 0.68
N GLY A 160 -3.29 -80.49 0.16
CA GLY A 160 -4.46 -80.02 0.91
C GLY A 160 -5.62 -81.01 0.96
N LYS A 161 -6.62 -80.65 1.76
CA LYS A 161 -8.04 -80.49 1.41
C LYS A 161 -8.83 -80.14 2.68
N LEU A 162 -9.73 -79.18 2.51
CA LEU A 162 -11.03 -78.96 3.16
C LEU A 162 -11.48 -79.99 4.22
N ALA A 163 -11.93 -79.51 5.38
CA ALA A 163 -13.27 -79.78 5.93
C ALA A 163 -13.54 -78.93 7.19
N TYR A 164 -14.83 -78.81 7.48
CA TYR A 164 -15.56 -77.85 8.30
C TYR A 164 -15.47 -78.06 9.83
N ALA A 165 -16.00 -77.06 10.54
CA ALA A 165 -16.13 -76.79 11.97
C ALA A 165 -16.91 -77.85 12.80
N PRO A 166 -17.11 -77.67 14.13
CA PRO A 166 -17.91 -76.57 14.72
C PRO A 166 -17.11 -75.51 15.49
#